data_AF-A0A958K8Z4-F1
#
_entry.id   AF-A0A958K8Z4-F1
#
_cell.length_a   1.000
_cell.length_b   1.000
_cell.length_c   1.000
_cell.angle_alpha   90.00
_cell.angle_beta   90.00
_cell.angle_gamma   90.00
#
_symmetry.space_group_name_H-M   'P 1'
#
loop_
_entity.id
_entity.type
_entity.pdbx_description
1 polymer ?
#
loop_
_entity_poly.entity_id
_entity_poly.type
_entity_poly.pdbx_seq_one_letter_code
_entity_poly.pdbx_strand_id
1 'polypeptide(L)'
;MNSSQSLLIFPHMPKTGGDTFNRILVRYYRGWRDMQFGDSRAAIARLRDMTVEEENFIDCIRGHGVFFGLHHYFHRPASYVAFVRDPVDRVISQYYFYKHNPNTYLYREIHENGFTLDQFAGVKPNVQLRFCLGYDHLAGKPVEANDFRDAIEIVESNFAFLGVLDNYIESQYLVQKALKWNRLMYFRRTNTGEHRPSVHDVPQASRDVIAKANSFDAKLHQYALGKVREKIEQLSSGERAELETYKERNKIFQTACDRFDETISIEVIQTLLEIGLDSITIYYDPGALPPALSEVIEYLGSVGIAAKLKLLERTGKVSNVFPSSIGNEKILAFPTKGRDAFMRGELMEMAINPDRVVFGTVPEVVS
;
A
#
# COMPACT_ATOMS: atom_id res chain seq x y z
N MET A 1 -5.32 4.33 -27.62
CA MET A 1 -4.83 5.30 -26.61
C MET A 1 -6.05 5.79 -25.85
N ASN A 2 -6.15 5.54 -24.55
CA ASN A 2 -7.32 5.93 -23.75
C ASN A 2 -7.01 7.25 -23.03
N SER A 3 -7.28 8.38 -23.68
CA SER A 3 -7.33 9.71 -23.06
C SER A 3 -8.50 9.88 -22.06
N SER A 4 -9.16 8.77 -21.70
CA SER A 4 -10.40 8.72 -20.90
C SER A 4 -10.19 8.22 -19.46
N GLN A 5 -9.01 7.72 -19.09
CA GLN A 5 -8.77 7.30 -17.70
C GLN A 5 -8.31 8.47 -16.84
N SER A 6 -8.94 8.66 -15.68
CA SER A 6 -8.49 9.65 -14.69
C SER A 6 -7.11 9.26 -14.15
N LEU A 7 -6.21 10.23 -14.00
CA LEU A 7 -4.96 10.08 -13.25
C LEU A 7 -5.28 9.83 -11.76
N LEU A 8 -4.59 8.90 -11.13
CA LEU A 8 -4.66 8.73 -9.67
C LEU A 8 -3.52 9.50 -9.01
N ILE A 9 -3.83 10.28 -7.98
CA ILE A 9 -2.84 10.94 -7.13
C ILE A 9 -2.99 10.43 -5.70
N PHE A 10 -1.91 9.87 -5.15
CA PHE A 10 -1.83 9.32 -3.80
C PHE A 10 -0.85 10.11 -2.93
N PRO A 11 -1.30 11.16 -2.22
CA PRO A 11 -0.54 11.78 -1.15
C PRO A 11 -0.25 10.77 -0.03
N HIS A 12 0.99 10.30 0.05
CA HIS A 12 1.37 9.35 1.09
C HIS A 12 1.57 10.10 2.41
N MET A 13 0.51 10.20 3.21
CA MET A 13 0.59 10.82 4.53
C MET A 13 1.45 9.95 5.49
N PRO A 14 2.38 10.53 6.26
CA PRO A 14 3.24 9.76 7.15
C PRO A 14 2.46 8.98 8.22
N LYS A 15 2.78 7.69 8.36
CA LYS A 15 2.28 6.78 9.41
C LYS A 15 0.78 6.47 9.35
N THR A 16 0.18 6.55 8.17
CA THR A 16 -1.25 6.23 7.93
C THR A 16 -1.48 4.94 7.12
N GLY A 17 -0.47 4.06 7.04
CA GLY A 17 -0.55 2.80 6.28
C GLY A 17 -0.17 2.92 4.80
N GLY A 18 0.26 4.10 4.35
CA GLY A 18 0.52 4.33 2.92
C GLY A 18 1.67 3.53 2.31
N ASP A 19 2.62 2.97 3.06
CA ASP A 19 3.59 2.01 2.52
C ASP A 19 2.91 0.76 1.96
N THR A 20 1.92 0.24 2.69
CA THR A 20 1.13 -0.90 2.26
C THR A 20 0.32 -0.54 1.02
N PHE A 21 -0.30 0.64 0.97
CA PHE A 21 -1.04 1.07 -0.22
C PHE A 21 -0.13 1.37 -1.41
N ASN A 22 1.06 1.95 -1.22
CA ASN A 22 2.05 2.14 -2.28
C ASN A 22 2.39 0.81 -2.96
N ARG A 23 2.55 -0.28 -2.18
CA ARG A 23 2.78 -1.61 -2.75
C ARG A 23 1.58 -2.13 -3.55
N ILE A 24 0.35 -1.81 -3.13
CA ILE A 24 -0.84 -2.08 -3.95
C ILE A 24 -0.79 -1.29 -5.26
N LEU A 25 -0.49 0.01 -5.22
CA LEU A 25 -0.43 0.88 -6.40
C LEU A 25 0.64 0.41 -7.40
N VAL A 26 1.86 0.14 -6.94
CA VAL A 26 2.95 -0.39 -7.79
C VAL A 26 2.50 -1.67 -8.51
N ARG A 27 1.86 -2.60 -7.80
CA ARG A 27 1.36 -3.84 -8.41
C ARG A 27 0.20 -3.61 -9.38
N TYR A 28 -0.74 -2.73 -9.02
CA TYR A 28 -1.91 -2.46 -9.86
C TYR A 28 -1.51 -1.76 -11.16
N TYR A 29 -0.64 -0.75 -11.08
CA TYR A 29 -0.11 0.01 -12.23
C TYR A 29 1.15 -0.60 -12.84
N ARG A 30 1.50 -1.83 -12.44
CA ARG A 30 2.58 -2.66 -13.01
C ARG A 30 3.98 -2.02 -12.93
N GLY A 31 4.21 -1.10 -11.99
CA GLY A 31 5.51 -0.48 -11.68
C GLY A 31 6.09 0.49 -12.72
N TRP A 32 5.47 0.60 -13.91
CA TRP A 32 5.96 1.40 -15.04
C TRP A 32 4.98 2.47 -15.52
N ARG A 33 3.75 2.50 -14.98
CA ARG A 33 2.76 3.56 -15.24
C ARG A 33 2.52 4.43 -14.02
N ASP A 34 3.41 4.35 -13.03
CA ASP A 34 3.40 5.18 -11.85
C ASP A 34 4.70 5.96 -11.69
N MET A 35 4.62 7.11 -11.02
CA MET A 35 5.77 7.94 -10.69
C MET A 35 5.73 8.30 -9.20
N GLN A 36 6.89 8.20 -8.54
CA GLN A 36 7.04 8.42 -7.11
C GLN A 36 7.84 9.67 -6.80
N PHE A 37 7.35 10.46 -5.83
CA PHE A 37 8.09 11.61 -5.29
C PHE A 37 8.27 11.50 -3.78
N GLY A 38 9.52 11.68 -3.33
CA GLY A 38 9.88 11.77 -1.91
C GLY A 38 9.85 13.20 -1.37
N ASP A 39 10.08 14.19 -2.22
CA ASP A 39 10.17 15.61 -1.87
C ASP A 39 9.20 16.45 -2.71
N SER A 40 8.53 17.42 -2.07
CA SER A 40 7.50 18.23 -2.73
C SER A 40 8.07 19.23 -3.72
N ARG A 41 9.27 19.78 -3.48
CA ARG A 41 9.91 20.74 -4.42
C ARG A 41 10.41 20.01 -5.65
N ALA A 42 11.02 18.84 -5.47
CA ALA A 42 11.43 17.97 -6.55
C ALA A 42 10.23 17.52 -7.40
N ALA A 43 9.10 17.19 -6.77
CA ALA A 43 7.85 16.88 -7.47
C ALA A 43 7.40 18.04 -8.35
N ILE A 44 7.29 19.25 -7.78
CA ILE A 44 6.88 20.45 -8.52
C ILE A 44 7.81 20.72 -9.70
N ALA A 45 9.13 20.68 -9.50
CA ALA A 45 10.10 20.91 -10.56
C ALA A 45 9.93 19.89 -11.70
N ARG A 46 9.89 18.59 -11.36
CA ARG A 46 9.74 17.52 -12.36
C ARG A 46 8.43 17.59 -13.15
N LEU A 47 7.34 17.95 -12.48
CA LEU A 47 6.02 18.04 -13.10
C LEU A 47 5.87 19.26 -14.02
N ARG A 48 6.56 20.38 -13.72
CA ARG A 48 6.59 21.54 -14.63
C ARG A 48 7.30 21.25 -15.95
N ASP A 49 8.34 20.41 -15.88
CA ASP A 49 9.16 20.06 -17.04
C ASP A 49 8.63 18.80 -17.76
N MET A 50 7.47 18.29 -17.38
CA MET A 50 6.88 17.07 -17.94
C MET A 50 6.32 17.31 -19.34
N THR A 51 6.67 16.44 -20.28
CA THR A 51 6.07 16.49 -21.63
C THR A 51 4.70 15.82 -21.64
N VAL A 52 3.88 16.16 -22.64
CA VAL A 52 2.56 15.53 -22.83
C VAL A 52 2.69 14.03 -23.10
N GLU A 53 3.76 13.60 -23.78
CA GLU A 53 4.05 12.19 -24.00
C GLU A 53 4.30 11.47 -22.67
N GLU A 54 5.15 12.04 -21.81
CA GLU A 54 5.43 11.49 -20.48
C GLU A 54 4.16 11.41 -19.63
N GLU A 55 3.37 12.48 -19.61
CA GLU A 55 2.07 12.53 -18.92
C GLU A 55 1.16 11.37 -19.37
N ASN A 56 1.07 11.10 -20.67
CA ASN A 56 0.22 10.04 -21.22
C ASN A 56 0.66 8.62 -20.83
N PHE A 57 1.92 8.45 -20.41
CA PHE A 57 2.42 7.17 -19.90
C PHE A 57 2.13 6.95 -18.41
N ILE A 58 1.77 8.00 -17.68
CA ILE A 58 1.58 7.95 -16.23
C ILE A 58 0.08 7.87 -15.89
N ASP A 59 -0.28 6.90 -15.06
CA ASP A 59 -1.63 6.75 -14.51
C ASP A 59 -1.69 6.93 -13.00
N CYS A 60 -0.54 6.95 -12.31
CA CYS A 60 -0.49 7.11 -10.86
C CYS A 60 0.70 7.98 -10.40
N ILE A 61 0.44 8.99 -9.59
CA ILE A 61 1.44 9.79 -8.87
C ILE A 61 1.36 9.46 -7.39
N ARG A 62 2.48 9.13 -6.74
CA ARG A 62 2.47 8.70 -5.33
C ARG A 62 3.69 9.14 -4.53
N GLY A 63 3.58 9.16 -3.20
CA GLY A 63 4.72 9.34 -2.29
C GLY A 63 4.59 10.51 -1.33
N HIS A 64 5.61 10.71 -0.49
CA HIS A 64 5.60 11.73 0.57
C HIS A 64 5.74 13.16 0.04
N GLY A 65 6.28 13.31 -1.17
CA GLY A 65 6.34 14.58 -1.89
C GLY A 65 5.06 14.94 -2.65
N VAL A 66 4.00 14.13 -2.52
CA VAL A 66 2.73 14.29 -3.24
C VAL A 66 1.70 14.90 -2.30
N PHE A 67 0.96 15.90 -2.78
CA PHE A 67 0.02 16.70 -2.01
C PHE A 67 -1.14 17.19 -2.89
N PHE A 68 -2.19 17.75 -2.27
CA PHE A 68 -3.30 18.32 -3.02
C PHE A 68 -2.88 19.55 -3.86
N GLY A 69 -3.31 19.60 -5.12
CA GLY A 69 -2.95 20.65 -6.08
C GLY A 69 -1.99 20.19 -7.19
N LEU A 70 -1.36 19.01 -7.05
CA LEU A 70 -0.54 18.46 -8.15
C LEU A 70 -1.32 18.17 -9.45
N HIS A 71 -2.64 17.99 -9.37
CA HIS A 71 -3.49 17.83 -10.55
C HIS A 71 -3.44 19.04 -11.50
N HIS A 72 -3.06 20.23 -11.03
CA HIS A 72 -2.93 21.42 -11.89
C HIS A 72 -1.78 21.33 -12.92
N TYR A 73 -0.87 20.36 -12.78
CA TYR A 73 0.21 20.11 -13.73
C TYR A 73 -0.16 19.12 -14.85
N PHE A 74 -1.40 18.63 -14.88
CA PHE A 74 -1.86 17.60 -15.82
C PHE A 74 -3.02 18.13 -16.67
N HIS A 75 -3.11 17.68 -17.92
CA HIS A 75 -4.11 18.06 -18.91
C HIS A 75 -5.29 17.06 -18.98
N ARG A 76 -5.36 16.11 -18.05
CA ARG A 76 -6.42 15.12 -17.91
C ARG A 76 -7.07 15.17 -16.52
N PRO A 77 -8.30 14.67 -16.36
CA PRO A 77 -8.92 14.54 -15.04
C PRO A 77 -8.02 13.76 -14.08
N ALA A 78 -7.99 14.17 -12.82
CA ALA A 78 -7.28 13.49 -11.75
C ALA A 78 -8.19 13.27 -10.55
N SER A 79 -7.95 12.20 -9.80
CA SER A 79 -8.65 11.87 -8.58
C SER A 79 -7.65 11.58 -7.47
N TYR A 80 -7.95 12.03 -6.26
CA TYR A 80 -7.12 11.80 -5.10
C TYR A 80 -7.59 10.61 -4.28
N VAL A 81 -6.65 9.86 -3.72
CA VAL A 81 -6.91 8.93 -2.63
C VAL A 81 -5.90 9.20 -1.52
N ALA A 82 -6.32 9.12 -0.27
CA ALA A 82 -5.39 9.13 0.86
C ALA A 82 -5.96 8.29 2.01
N PHE A 83 -5.11 8.03 3.01
CA PHE A 83 -5.52 7.39 4.26
C PHE A 83 -5.11 8.28 5.43
N VAL A 84 -6.02 8.41 6.39
CA VAL A 84 -5.78 9.08 7.67
C VAL A 84 -5.79 8.08 8.82
N ARG A 85 -5.31 8.50 9.98
CA ARG A 85 -5.24 7.74 11.23
C ARG A 85 -5.57 8.67 12.38
N ASP A 86 -6.04 8.09 13.49
CA ASP A 86 -6.11 8.79 14.77
C ASP A 86 -4.80 9.57 15.01
N PRO A 87 -4.88 10.90 15.21
CA PRO A 87 -3.69 11.75 15.27
C PRO A 87 -2.79 11.43 16.46
N VAL A 88 -3.35 10.95 17.58
CA VAL A 88 -2.56 10.62 18.76
C VAL A 88 -1.69 9.40 18.47
N ASP A 89 -2.31 8.33 17.98
CA ASP A 89 -1.61 7.11 17.59
C ASP A 89 -0.60 7.35 16.44
N ARG A 90 -0.96 8.22 15.48
CA ARG A 90 -0.09 8.64 14.38
C ARG A 90 1.17 9.36 14.86
N VAL A 91 1.02 10.33 15.77
CA VAL A 91 2.15 11.10 16.34
C VAL A 91 3.06 10.20 17.16
N ILE A 92 2.51 9.32 18.01
CA ILE A 92 3.29 8.32 18.76
C ILE A 92 4.07 7.45 17.78
N SER A 93 3.41 6.90 16.76
CA SER A 93 4.05 6.08 15.74
C SER A 93 5.17 6.81 15.00
N GLN A 94 5.02 8.12 14.76
CA GLN A 94 6.05 8.92 14.10
C GLN A 94 7.22 9.23 15.02
N TYR A 95 6.97 9.63 16.28
CA TYR A 95 8.03 9.89 17.25
C TYR A 95 8.94 8.67 17.43
N TYR A 96 8.34 7.49 17.62
CA TYR A 96 9.11 6.26 17.77
C TYR A 96 9.79 5.79 16.49
N PHE A 97 9.25 6.14 15.31
CA PHE A 97 9.99 5.94 14.05
C PHE A 97 11.24 6.82 14.00
N TYR A 98 11.15 8.09 14.39
CA TYR A 98 12.30 9.00 14.43
C TYR A 98 13.31 8.57 15.49
N LYS A 99 12.84 8.11 16.65
CA LYS A 99 13.69 7.60 17.73
C LYS A 99 14.52 6.38 17.32
N HIS A 100 14.02 5.52 16.44
CA HIS A 100 14.71 4.29 16.04
C HIS A 100 15.39 4.37 14.67
N ASN A 101 15.29 5.50 13.97
CA ASN A 101 15.87 5.66 12.64
C ASN A 101 16.93 6.78 12.63
N PRO A 102 18.23 6.42 12.60
CA PRO A 102 19.34 7.39 12.64
C PRO A 102 19.38 8.34 11.45
N ASN A 103 18.68 8.02 10.35
CA ASN A 103 18.62 8.86 9.16
C ASN A 103 17.54 9.96 9.24
N THR A 104 16.81 10.07 10.35
CA THR A 104 15.79 11.11 10.52
C THR A 104 16.36 12.38 11.12
N TYR A 105 15.86 13.55 10.68
CA TYR A 105 16.43 14.84 11.06
C TYR A 105 16.28 15.21 12.55
N LEU A 106 15.41 14.52 13.31
CA LEU A 106 15.28 14.71 14.77
C LEU A 106 15.90 13.58 15.59
N TYR A 107 16.60 12.62 14.97
CA TYR A 107 17.20 11.52 15.70
C TYR A 107 18.17 12.02 16.80
N ARG A 108 19.07 12.94 16.45
CA ARG A 108 20.02 13.54 17.41
C ARG A 108 19.31 14.32 18.50
N GLU A 109 18.33 15.15 18.15
CA GLU A 109 17.54 15.89 19.14
C GLU A 109 16.87 14.96 20.16
N ILE A 110 16.32 13.83 19.70
CA ILE A 110 15.67 12.84 20.58
C ILE A 110 16.66 12.16 21.53
N HIS A 111 17.86 11.80 21.05
CA HIS A 111 18.82 11.02 21.84
C HIS A 111 19.82 11.85 22.63
N GLU A 112 20.27 12.98 22.09
CA GLU A 112 21.34 13.82 22.66
C GLU A 112 20.76 14.94 23.53
N ASN A 113 19.61 15.51 23.12
CA ASN A 113 18.99 16.65 23.81
C ASN A 113 17.72 16.27 24.60
N GLY A 114 17.39 14.97 24.66
CA GLY A 114 16.23 14.47 25.41
C GLY A 114 14.88 14.95 24.84
N PHE A 115 14.80 15.22 23.54
CA PHE A 115 13.57 15.72 22.91
C PHE A 115 12.39 14.74 23.09
N THR A 116 11.40 15.19 23.86
CA THR A 116 10.30 14.36 24.36
C THR A 116 9.17 14.20 23.34
N LEU A 117 8.31 13.21 23.57
CA LEU A 117 7.08 13.01 22.80
C LEU A 117 6.17 14.25 22.82
N ASP A 118 6.05 14.91 23.96
CA ASP A 118 5.22 16.11 24.14
C ASP A 118 5.74 17.28 23.31
N GLN A 119 7.06 17.49 23.27
CA GLN A 119 7.67 18.50 22.41
C GLN A 119 7.51 18.14 20.92
N PHE A 120 7.63 16.85 20.58
CA PHE A 120 7.44 16.37 19.21
C PHE A 120 6.03 16.62 18.68
N ALA A 121 5.01 16.59 19.54
CA ALA A 121 3.62 16.85 19.17
C ALA A 121 3.42 18.20 18.45
N GLY A 122 4.26 19.19 18.75
CA GLY A 122 4.20 20.55 18.21
C GLY A 122 5.09 20.82 16.98
N VAL A 123 5.92 19.87 16.54
CA VAL A 123 6.91 20.13 15.47
C VAL A 123 6.22 20.43 14.13
N LYS A 124 5.19 19.66 13.77
CA LYS A 124 4.36 19.87 12.57
C LYS A 124 2.93 19.37 12.84
N PRO A 125 2.14 20.11 13.65
CA PRO A 125 0.81 19.68 14.03
C PRO A 125 -0.14 19.69 12.83
N ASN A 126 -1.15 18.85 12.89
CA ASN A 126 -2.21 18.72 11.87
C ASN A 126 -1.67 18.35 10.48
N VAL A 127 -0.69 17.45 10.43
CA VAL A 127 -0.01 17.09 9.18
C VAL A 127 -0.97 16.49 8.15
N GLN A 128 -1.97 15.71 8.57
CA GLN A 128 -2.89 15.05 7.65
C GLN A 128 -3.79 16.08 6.95
N LEU A 129 -4.31 17.05 7.69
CA LEU A 129 -5.04 18.18 7.12
C LEU A 129 -4.18 19.00 6.15
N ARG A 130 -2.91 19.25 6.49
CA ARG A 130 -1.98 19.99 5.61
C ARG A 130 -1.79 19.29 4.25
N PHE A 131 -1.76 17.96 4.20
CA PHE A 131 -1.70 17.22 2.93
C PHE A 131 -2.96 17.43 2.06
N CYS A 132 -4.13 17.54 2.68
CA CYS A 132 -5.39 17.86 2.00
C CYS A 132 -5.43 19.32 1.51
N LEU A 133 -4.80 20.24 2.21
CA LEU A 133 -4.77 21.67 1.85
C LEU A 133 -3.71 22.02 0.80
N GLY A 134 -2.65 21.22 0.69
CA GLY A 134 -1.63 21.37 -0.35
C GLY A 134 -0.30 21.97 0.13
N TYR A 135 0.53 22.38 -0.83
CA TYR A 135 1.96 22.66 -0.61
C TYR A 135 2.23 23.76 0.40
N ASP A 136 1.51 24.88 0.35
CA ASP A 136 1.80 26.04 1.23
C ASP A 136 1.66 25.66 2.72
N HIS A 137 0.65 24.85 3.04
CA HIS A 137 0.45 24.32 4.38
C HIS A 137 1.52 23.29 4.76
N LEU A 138 2.01 22.48 3.83
CA LEU A 138 3.16 21.60 4.08
C LEU A 138 4.48 22.37 4.24
N ALA A 139 4.61 23.51 3.57
CA ALA A 139 5.77 24.39 3.58
C ALA A 139 5.82 25.35 4.79
N GLY A 140 4.80 25.33 5.66
CA GLY A 140 4.82 26.01 6.95
C GLY A 140 3.71 27.03 7.18
N LYS A 141 2.81 27.26 6.22
CA LYS A 141 1.62 28.11 6.45
C LYS A 141 0.83 27.53 7.64
N PRO A 142 0.54 28.32 8.69
CA PRO A 142 -0.26 27.85 9.83
C PRO A 142 -1.62 27.29 9.41
N VAL A 143 -2.18 26.41 10.24
CA VAL A 143 -3.55 25.91 10.05
C VAL A 143 -4.47 26.75 10.92
N GLU A 144 -5.48 27.34 10.31
CA GLU A 144 -6.51 28.18 10.90
C GLU A 144 -7.87 27.47 10.94
N ALA A 145 -8.85 28.08 11.62
CA ALA A 145 -10.17 27.47 11.78
C ALA A 145 -10.92 27.29 10.44
N ASN A 146 -10.76 28.21 9.50
CA ASN A 146 -11.41 28.13 8.19
C ASN A 146 -10.81 27.04 7.30
N ASP A 147 -9.51 26.73 7.46
CA ASP A 147 -8.84 25.69 6.68
C ASP A 147 -9.48 24.31 6.87
N PHE A 148 -10.12 24.05 8.02
CA PHE A 148 -10.85 22.79 8.19
C PHE A 148 -12.01 22.66 7.19
N ARG A 149 -12.76 23.74 6.97
CA ARG A 149 -13.87 23.74 6.00
C ARG A 149 -13.32 23.52 4.59
N ASP A 150 -12.29 24.28 4.22
CA ASP A 150 -11.66 24.21 2.91
C ASP A 150 -11.12 22.79 2.63
N ALA A 151 -10.51 22.16 3.62
CA ALA A 151 -10.04 20.78 3.50
C ALA A 151 -11.18 19.79 3.27
N ILE A 152 -12.33 19.95 3.92
CA ILE A 152 -13.49 19.08 3.69
C ILE A 152 -14.07 19.31 2.29
N GLU A 153 -14.20 20.55 1.83
CA GLU A 153 -14.66 20.87 0.47
C GLU A 153 -13.71 20.27 -0.59
N ILE A 154 -12.40 20.38 -0.38
CA ILE A 154 -11.39 19.73 -1.23
C ILE A 154 -11.55 18.20 -1.23
N VAL A 155 -11.72 17.59 -0.06
CA VAL A 155 -11.89 16.14 0.04
C VAL A 155 -13.16 15.69 -0.68
N GLU A 156 -14.29 16.37 -0.49
CA GLU A 156 -15.56 16.00 -1.13
C GLU A 156 -15.56 16.20 -2.64
N SER A 157 -14.83 17.20 -3.15
CA SER A 157 -14.83 17.53 -4.58
C SER A 157 -13.71 16.87 -5.40
N ASN A 158 -12.57 16.53 -4.78
CA ASN A 158 -11.39 16.04 -5.51
C ASN A 158 -10.93 14.63 -5.12
N PHE A 159 -11.32 14.11 -3.95
CA PHE A 159 -10.90 12.78 -3.52
C PHE A 159 -11.94 11.74 -3.96
N ALA A 160 -11.48 10.72 -4.68
CA ALA A 160 -12.30 9.53 -4.91
C ALA A 160 -12.64 8.86 -3.57
N PHE A 161 -11.68 8.85 -2.64
CA PHE A 161 -11.93 8.37 -1.29
C PHE A 161 -10.85 8.83 -0.29
N LEU A 162 -11.26 9.11 0.95
CA LEU A 162 -10.38 9.32 2.09
C LEU A 162 -10.58 8.18 3.10
N GLY A 163 -9.68 7.20 3.08
CA GLY A 163 -9.75 6.03 3.95
C GLY A 163 -9.22 6.27 5.37
N VAL A 164 -9.48 5.33 6.27
CA VAL A 164 -8.97 5.35 7.65
C VAL A 164 -8.18 4.09 7.96
N LEU A 165 -7.11 4.22 8.74
CA LEU A 165 -6.29 3.08 9.16
C LEU A 165 -7.00 2.18 10.18
N ASP A 166 -7.93 2.73 10.96
CA ASP A 166 -8.73 2.02 11.97
C ASP A 166 -9.56 0.88 11.36
N ASN A 167 -10.04 1.10 10.14
CA ASN A 167 -10.80 0.15 9.32
C ASN A 167 -10.09 -0.03 7.98
N TYR A 168 -8.81 -0.43 8.04
CA TYR A 168 -7.95 -0.39 6.85
C TYR A 168 -8.41 -1.34 5.74
N ILE A 169 -8.87 -2.56 6.07
CA ILE A 169 -9.31 -3.52 5.04
C ILE A 169 -10.58 -3.00 4.35
N GLU A 170 -11.54 -2.48 5.12
CA GLU A 170 -12.76 -1.87 4.60
C GLU A 170 -12.44 -0.62 3.77
N SER A 171 -11.55 0.25 4.25
CA SER A 171 -11.10 1.43 3.52
C SER A 171 -10.44 1.05 2.21
N GLN A 172 -9.60 0.01 2.19
CA GLN A 172 -8.99 -0.51 0.97
C GLN A 172 -10.03 -1.05 -0.01
N TYR A 173 -11.03 -1.80 0.46
CA TYR A 173 -12.13 -2.27 -0.38
C TYR A 173 -12.90 -1.09 -1.02
N LEU A 174 -13.28 -0.10 -0.20
CA LEU A 174 -14.02 1.08 -0.66
C LEU A 174 -13.20 1.94 -1.64
N VAL A 175 -11.90 2.12 -1.40
CA VAL A 175 -10.98 2.81 -2.33
C VAL A 175 -10.98 2.12 -3.69
N GLN A 176 -10.77 0.81 -3.73
CA GLN A 176 -10.66 0.07 -4.99
C GLN A 176 -11.96 0.12 -5.79
N LYS A 177 -13.09 0.07 -5.09
CA LYS A 177 -14.42 0.26 -5.68
C LYS A 177 -14.64 1.69 -6.20
N ALA A 178 -14.27 2.70 -5.42
CA ALA A 178 -14.37 4.11 -5.83
C ALA A 178 -13.51 4.40 -7.07
N LEU A 179 -12.34 3.78 -7.17
CA LEU A 179 -11.46 3.84 -8.34
C LEU A 179 -11.92 2.96 -9.51
N LYS A 180 -13.00 2.20 -9.34
CA LYS A 180 -13.54 1.25 -10.33
C LYS A 180 -12.46 0.30 -10.86
N TRP A 181 -11.60 -0.16 -9.96
CA TRP A 181 -10.59 -1.13 -10.33
C TRP A 181 -11.29 -2.39 -10.83
N ASN A 182 -10.78 -2.93 -11.94
CA ASN A 182 -11.34 -4.14 -12.54
C ASN A 182 -11.06 -5.40 -11.71
N ARG A 183 -10.31 -5.25 -10.61
CA ARG A 183 -9.99 -6.31 -9.68
C ARG A 183 -9.66 -5.77 -8.30
N LEU A 184 -9.97 -6.58 -7.29
CA LEU A 184 -9.51 -6.38 -5.92
C LEU A 184 -8.08 -6.89 -5.76
N MET A 185 -7.28 -6.07 -5.10
CA MET A 185 -5.88 -6.27 -4.75
C MET A 185 -5.79 -6.59 -3.27
N TYR A 186 -5.04 -7.63 -2.94
CA TYR A 186 -4.80 -8.09 -1.57
C TYR A 186 -3.46 -7.55 -1.10
N PHE A 187 -3.24 -7.44 0.21
CA PHE A 187 -2.04 -6.82 0.71
C PHE A 187 -1.48 -7.48 1.96
N ARG A 188 -0.15 -7.41 2.05
CA ARG A 188 0.57 -7.66 3.28
C ARG A 188 0.72 -6.34 4.03
N ARG A 189 0.34 -6.33 5.32
CA ARG A 189 0.66 -5.18 6.17
C ARG A 189 2.17 -5.07 6.30
N THR A 190 2.66 -3.84 6.20
CA THR A 190 4.08 -3.53 6.34
C THR A 190 4.27 -2.50 7.44
N ASN A 191 5.42 -2.54 8.13
CA ASN A 191 5.77 -1.55 9.15
C ASN A 191 4.76 -1.49 10.32
N THR A 192 4.35 -2.66 10.83
CA THR A 192 3.31 -2.87 11.87
C THR A 192 3.65 -2.34 13.27
N GLY A 193 4.78 -1.63 13.44
CA GLY A 193 5.06 -0.87 14.66
C GLY A 193 5.77 -1.66 15.76
N GLU A 194 6.63 -2.62 15.41
CA GLU A 194 7.39 -3.47 16.35
C GLU A 194 8.32 -2.69 17.31
N HIS A 195 8.49 -1.39 17.13
CA HIS A 195 9.37 -0.54 17.95
C HIS A 195 8.66 0.68 18.55
N ARG A 196 7.41 0.52 19.01
CA ARG A 196 6.69 1.59 19.74
C ARG A 196 5.78 1.00 20.83
N PRO A 197 5.50 1.75 21.91
CA PRO A 197 4.47 1.39 22.88
C PRO A 197 3.07 1.44 22.26
N SER A 198 2.13 0.73 22.89
CA SER A 198 0.71 0.95 22.61
C SER A 198 0.32 2.37 23.01
N VAL A 199 -0.71 2.92 22.38
CA VAL A 199 -1.28 4.21 22.78
C VAL A 199 -1.70 4.19 24.25
N HIS A 200 -2.20 3.05 24.73
CA HIS A 200 -2.63 2.89 26.12
C HIS A 200 -1.48 2.89 27.12
N ASP A 201 -0.26 2.58 26.68
CA ASP A 201 0.94 2.62 27.53
C ASP A 201 1.55 4.02 27.62
N VAL A 202 1.10 4.96 26.78
CA VAL A 202 1.55 6.37 26.81
C VAL A 202 0.74 7.14 27.86
N PRO A 203 1.40 7.93 28.74
CA PRO A 203 0.72 8.72 29.77
C PRO A 203 -0.41 9.58 29.21
N GLN A 204 -1.52 9.67 29.95
CA GLN A 204 -2.70 10.46 29.53
C GLN A 204 -2.33 11.92 29.28
N ALA A 205 -1.50 12.53 30.13
CA ALA A 205 -1.06 13.92 29.94
C ALA A 205 -0.36 14.14 28.58
N SER A 206 0.51 13.23 28.17
CA SER A 206 1.16 13.27 26.84
C SER A 206 0.14 13.10 25.71
N ARG A 207 -0.82 12.18 25.86
CA ARG A 207 -1.90 11.99 24.88
C ARG A 207 -2.74 13.25 24.73
N ASP A 208 -3.02 13.97 25.82
CA ASP A 208 -3.79 15.22 25.80
C ASP A 208 -3.02 16.36 25.11
N VAL A 209 -1.71 16.47 25.35
CA VAL A 209 -0.84 17.42 24.64
C VAL A 209 -0.87 17.16 23.13
N ILE A 210 -0.74 15.89 22.73
CA ILE A 210 -0.79 15.50 21.32
C ILE A 210 -2.16 15.81 20.70
N ALA A 211 -3.25 15.44 21.38
CA ALA A 211 -4.62 15.65 20.91
C ALA A 211 -4.92 17.15 20.75
N LYS A 212 -4.48 17.99 21.69
CA LYS A 212 -4.63 19.45 21.62
C LYS A 212 -3.90 20.03 20.43
N ALA A 213 -2.64 19.65 20.22
CA ALA A 213 -1.82 20.13 19.11
C ALA A 213 -2.39 19.70 17.74
N ASN A 214 -2.97 18.49 17.66
CA ASN A 214 -3.45 17.88 16.43
C ASN A 214 -4.99 17.84 16.32
N SER A 215 -5.66 18.86 16.87
CA SER A 215 -7.11 18.90 16.99
C SER A 215 -7.86 18.97 15.64
N PHE A 216 -7.27 19.54 14.59
CA PHE A 216 -7.88 19.53 13.27
C PHE A 216 -7.71 18.19 12.54
N ASP A 217 -6.57 17.51 12.73
CA ASP A 217 -6.42 16.12 12.28
C ASP A 217 -7.44 15.20 12.98
N ALA A 218 -7.76 15.45 14.26
CA ALA A 218 -8.79 14.70 14.97
C ALA A 218 -10.17 14.88 14.32
N LYS A 219 -10.52 16.12 13.94
CA LYS A 219 -11.77 16.39 13.21
C LYS A 219 -11.79 15.72 11.83
N LEU A 220 -10.68 15.79 11.08
CA LEU A 220 -10.55 15.15 9.77
C LEU A 220 -10.69 13.63 9.88
N HIS A 221 -10.04 13.02 10.89
CA HIS A 221 -10.13 11.59 11.16
C HIS A 221 -11.56 11.16 11.49
N GLN A 222 -12.25 11.88 12.37
CA GLN A 222 -13.66 11.58 12.69
C GLN A 222 -14.57 11.72 11.48
N TYR A 223 -14.36 12.74 10.65
CA TYR A 223 -15.07 12.90 9.38
C TYR A 223 -14.86 11.70 8.45
N ALA A 224 -13.60 11.31 8.20
CA ALA A 224 -13.27 10.18 7.33
C ALA A 224 -13.83 8.86 7.87
N LEU A 225 -13.74 8.64 9.19
CA LEU A 225 -14.31 7.46 9.86
C LEU A 225 -15.84 7.39 9.68
N GLY A 226 -16.51 8.53 9.79
CA GLY A 226 -17.95 8.66 9.52
C GLY A 226 -18.29 8.27 8.08
N LYS A 227 -17.55 8.80 7.09
CA LYS A 227 -17.77 8.47 5.66
C LYS A 227 -17.51 6.99 5.36
N VAL A 228 -16.51 6.37 5.99
CA VAL A 228 -16.26 4.93 5.85
C VAL A 228 -17.44 4.11 6.39
N ARG A 229 -17.94 4.43 7.59
CA ARG A 229 -19.11 3.76 8.18
C ARG A 229 -20.34 3.91 7.30
N GLU A 230 -20.64 5.13 6.87
CA GLU A 230 -21.76 5.45 5.98
C GLU A 230 -21.69 4.60 4.70
N LYS A 231 -20.50 4.49 4.08
CA LYS A 231 -20.33 3.70 2.85
C LYS A 231 -20.47 2.21 3.06
N ILE A 232 -20.04 1.68 4.21
CA ILE A 232 -20.25 0.27 4.58
C ILE A 232 -21.74 0.00 4.75
N GLU A 233 -22.47 0.89 5.42
CA GLU A 233 -23.92 0.76 5.63
C GLU A 233 -24.69 0.81 4.30
N GLN A 234 -24.23 1.62 3.34
CA GLN A 234 -24.80 1.75 2.00
C GLN A 234 -24.48 0.57 1.06
N LEU A 235 -23.61 -0.37 1.44
CA LEU A 235 -23.32 -1.53 0.59
C LEU A 235 -24.57 -2.40 0.40
N SER A 236 -24.81 -2.84 -0.84
CA SER A 236 -25.82 -3.85 -1.15
C SER A 236 -25.48 -5.20 -0.52
N SER A 237 -26.44 -6.13 -0.48
CA SER A 237 -26.21 -7.49 0.05
C SER A 237 -25.05 -8.21 -0.66
N GLY A 238 -24.95 -8.09 -1.98
CA GLY A 238 -23.86 -8.67 -2.77
C GLY A 238 -22.50 -8.05 -2.44
N GLU A 239 -22.45 -6.73 -2.29
CA GLU A 239 -21.22 -6.00 -1.97
C GLU A 239 -20.76 -6.26 -0.53
N ARG A 240 -21.69 -6.45 0.41
CA ARG A 240 -21.34 -6.89 1.77
C ARG A 240 -20.73 -8.29 1.77
N ALA A 241 -21.29 -9.21 0.99
CA ALA A 241 -20.72 -10.55 0.85
C ALA A 241 -19.32 -10.51 0.19
N GLU A 242 -19.12 -9.63 -0.81
CA GLU A 242 -17.81 -9.40 -1.42
C GLU A 242 -16.80 -8.81 -0.43
N LEU A 243 -17.21 -7.84 0.41
CA LEU A 243 -16.37 -7.27 1.45
C LEU A 243 -15.93 -8.33 2.49
N GLU A 244 -16.85 -9.18 2.96
CA GLU A 244 -16.50 -10.25 3.89
C GLU A 244 -15.56 -11.28 3.25
N THR A 245 -15.80 -11.61 1.98
CA THR A 245 -14.87 -12.44 1.19
C THR A 245 -13.49 -11.79 1.07
N TYR A 246 -13.45 -10.48 0.81
CA TYR A 246 -12.22 -9.70 0.69
C TYR A 246 -11.44 -9.66 2.02
N LYS A 247 -12.13 -9.52 3.15
CA LYS A 247 -11.53 -9.59 4.49
C LYS A 247 -10.89 -10.95 4.75
N GLU A 248 -11.62 -12.03 4.50
CA GLU A 248 -11.11 -13.38 4.72
C GLU A 248 -9.91 -13.66 3.82
N ARG A 249 -9.99 -13.34 2.52
CA ARG A 249 -8.88 -13.51 1.59
C ARG A 249 -7.65 -12.66 1.95
N ASN A 250 -7.83 -11.45 2.48
CA ASN A 250 -6.69 -10.65 2.96
C ASN A 250 -6.04 -11.26 4.21
N LYS A 251 -6.82 -11.88 5.10
CA LYS A 251 -6.27 -12.59 6.26
C LYS A 251 -5.42 -13.77 5.80
N ILE A 252 -5.95 -14.57 4.89
CA ILE A 252 -5.27 -15.71 4.27
C ILE A 252 -3.99 -15.26 3.53
N PHE A 253 -4.09 -14.18 2.74
CA PHE A 253 -2.94 -13.58 2.05
C PHE A 253 -1.82 -13.15 3.00
N GLN A 254 -2.18 -12.47 4.10
CA GLN A 254 -1.20 -12.05 5.12
C GLN A 254 -0.53 -13.25 5.78
N THR A 255 -1.31 -14.25 6.20
CA THR A 255 -0.77 -15.48 6.82
C THR A 255 0.20 -16.20 5.90
N ALA A 256 -0.12 -16.31 4.60
CA ALA A 256 0.81 -16.90 3.65
C ALA A 256 2.08 -16.07 3.51
N CYS A 257 1.97 -14.74 3.39
CA CYS A 257 3.14 -13.86 3.29
C CYS A 257 4.06 -13.98 4.52
N ASP A 258 3.49 -14.07 5.73
CA ASP A 258 4.27 -14.19 6.95
C ASP A 258 4.96 -15.57 7.08
N ARG A 259 4.31 -16.63 6.60
CA ARG A 259 4.91 -17.99 6.53
C ARG A 259 5.97 -18.13 5.44
N PHE A 260 5.88 -17.33 4.38
CA PHE A 260 6.79 -17.41 3.24
C PHE A 260 8.14 -16.75 3.46
N ASP A 261 8.33 -15.99 4.54
CA ASP A 261 9.57 -15.24 4.75
C ASP A 261 10.81 -16.16 4.89
N GLU A 262 10.63 -17.49 4.97
CA GLU A 262 11.73 -18.46 5.13
C GLU A 262 11.72 -19.70 4.21
N THR A 263 10.59 -20.24 3.71
CA THR A 263 10.54 -21.34 2.70
C THR A 263 9.14 -21.50 2.07
N ILE A 264 9.02 -22.16 0.90
CA ILE A 264 7.72 -22.67 0.40
C ILE A 264 7.31 -23.86 1.29
N SER A 265 6.33 -23.68 2.16
CA SER A 265 5.83 -24.74 3.06
C SER A 265 4.47 -25.31 2.59
N ILE A 266 4.12 -26.50 3.10
CA ILE A 266 2.80 -27.13 2.87
C ILE A 266 1.68 -26.18 3.30
N GLU A 267 1.87 -25.47 4.42
CA GLU A 267 0.88 -24.55 4.96
C GLU A 267 0.65 -23.36 4.04
N VAL A 268 1.71 -22.80 3.42
CA VAL A 268 1.57 -21.73 2.41
C VAL A 268 0.70 -22.23 1.26
N ILE A 269 0.92 -23.46 0.81
CA ILE A 269 0.22 -24.02 -0.34
C ILE A 269 -1.24 -24.35 -0.02
N GLN A 270 -1.54 -24.89 1.16
CA GLN A 270 -2.92 -25.04 1.65
C GLN A 270 -3.64 -23.68 1.67
N THR A 271 -2.99 -22.67 2.23
CA THR A 271 -3.48 -21.28 2.32
C THR A 271 -3.76 -20.70 0.92
N LEU A 272 -2.88 -20.99 -0.05
CA LEU A 272 -3.02 -20.63 -1.45
C LEU A 272 -4.16 -21.37 -2.17
N LEU A 273 -4.48 -22.60 -1.78
CA LEU A 273 -5.58 -23.36 -2.38
C LEU A 273 -6.94 -22.91 -1.85
N GLU A 274 -7.02 -22.56 -0.56
CA GLU A 274 -8.23 -22.04 0.11
C GLU A 274 -8.77 -20.75 -0.53
N ILE A 275 -7.90 -19.93 -1.13
CA ILE A 275 -8.27 -18.72 -1.88
C ILE A 275 -8.78 -18.99 -3.30
N GLY A 276 -8.94 -20.24 -3.72
CA GLY A 276 -9.57 -20.62 -4.99
C GLY A 276 -8.62 -20.66 -6.18
N LEU A 277 -7.38 -21.05 -5.93
CA LEU A 277 -6.37 -21.30 -6.95
C LEU A 277 -6.68 -22.56 -7.77
N ASP A 278 -6.67 -22.42 -9.09
CA ASP A 278 -6.91 -23.54 -10.01
C ASP A 278 -5.60 -24.29 -10.32
N SER A 279 -4.46 -23.61 -10.28
CA SER A 279 -3.13 -24.21 -10.44
C SER A 279 -2.00 -23.39 -9.80
N ILE A 280 -0.89 -24.03 -9.44
CA ILE A 280 0.31 -23.43 -8.82
C ILE A 280 1.51 -23.86 -9.67
N THR A 281 2.42 -22.95 -10.04
CA THR A 281 3.54 -23.29 -10.96
C THR A 281 4.90 -22.92 -10.38
N ILE A 282 5.59 -23.85 -9.74
CA ILE A 282 6.84 -23.57 -9.04
C ILE A 282 8.02 -23.65 -10.02
N TYR A 283 8.81 -22.58 -10.11
CA TYR A 283 10.07 -22.59 -10.84
C TYR A 283 11.20 -22.93 -9.87
N TYR A 284 12.13 -23.78 -10.27
CA TYR A 284 13.25 -24.16 -9.40
C TYR A 284 14.56 -24.27 -10.17
N ASP A 285 15.68 -24.08 -9.48
CA ASP A 285 17.00 -24.27 -10.07
C ASP A 285 17.35 -25.78 -10.09
N PRO A 286 17.81 -26.33 -11.23
CA PRO A 286 18.18 -27.74 -11.34
C PRO A 286 19.22 -28.12 -10.28
N GLY A 287 18.97 -29.22 -9.55
CA GLY A 287 19.87 -29.74 -8.50
C GLY A 287 19.72 -29.07 -7.12
N ALA A 288 18.83 -28.11 -6.97
CA ALA A 288 18.53 -27.43 -5.71
C ALA A 288 17.02 -27.45 -5.41
N LEU A 289 16.36 -28.61 -5.58
CA LEU A 289 14.99 -28.78 -5.11
C LEU A 289 15.03 -28.70 -3.57
N PRO A 290 14.47 -27.66 -2.92
CA PRO A 290 14.52 -27.57 -1.48
C PRO A 290 13.76 -28.78 -0.89
N PRO A 291 14.21 -29.40 0.22
CA PRO A 291 13.47 -30.50 0.86
C PRO A 291 12.00 -30.17 1.12
N ALA A 292 11.71 -28.92 1.49
CA ALA A 292 10.37 -28.39 1.67
C ALA A 292 9.50 -28.49 0.39
N LEU A 293 10.10 -28.36 -0.80
CA LEU A 293 9.37 -28.49 -2.08
C LEU A 293 9.01 -29.96 -2.38
N SER A 294 9.87 -30.92 -2.00
CA SER A 294 9.56 -32.35 -2.12
C SER A 294 8.38 -32.75 -1.23
N GLU A 295 8.38 -32.31 0.04
CA GLU A 295 7.30 -32.54 0.99
C GLU A 295 5.98 -31.92 0.52
N VAL A 296 6.05 -30.73 -0.06
CA VAL A 296 4.93 -30.05 -0.72
C VAL A 296 4.35 -30.87 -1.87
N ILE A 297 5.19 -31.44 -2.73
CA ILE A 297 4.75 -32.24 -3.89
C ILE A 297 4.05 -33.51 -3.40
N GLU A 298 4.61 -34.16 -2.39
CA GLU A 298 4.03 -35.36 -1.77
C GLU A 298 2.68 -35.06 -1.11
N TYR A 299 2.58 -33.95 -0.37
CA TYR A 299 1.33 -33.49 0.22
C TYR A 299 0.26 -33.17 -0.84
N LEU A 300 0.63 -32.46 -1.91
CA LEU A 300 -0.29 -32.14 -3.00
C LEU A 300 -0.77 -33.40 -3.74
N GLY A 301 0.08 -34.41 -3.84
CA GLY A 301 -0.27 -35.76 -4.27
C GLY A 301 -1.28 -36.43 -3.34
N SER A 302 -1.05 -36.38 -2.03
CA SER A 302 -1.91 -37.06 -1.04
C SER A 302 -3.32 -36.48 -0.95
N VAL A 303 -3.49 -35.18 -1.22
CA VAL A 303 -4.80 -34.51 -1.22
C VAL A 303 -5.43 -34.40 -2.62
N GLY A 304 -4.91 -35.12 -3.61
CA GLY A 304 -5.56 -35.35 -4.91
C GLY A 304 -5.58 -34.14 -5.85
N ILE A 305 -4.70 -33.17 -5.64
CA ILE A 305 -4.64 -31.91 -6.41
C ILE A 305 -3.29 -31.71 -7.09
N ALA A 306 -2.44 -32.73 -7.14
CA ALA A 306 -1.16 -32.70 -7.85
C ALA A 306 -1.29 -32.26 -9.33
N ALA A 307 -2.42 -32.55 -9.98
CA ALA A 307 -2.72 -32.08 -11.34
C ALA A 307 -2.79 -30.55 -11.47
N LYS A 308 -2.97 -29.84 -10.35
CA LYS A 308 -2.96 -28.39 -10.27
C LYS A 308 -1.55 -27.83 -10.07
N LEU A 309 -0.53 -28.64 -9.77
CA LEU A 309 0.85 -28.19 -9.59
C LEU A 309 1.67 -28.42 -10.86
N LYS A 310 2.33 -27.38 -11.35
CA LYS A 310 3.35 -27.48 -12.41
C LYS A 310 4.71 -27.14 -11.83
N LEU A 311 5.71 -27.97 -12.09
CA LEU A 311 7.11 -27.71 -11.71
C LEU A 311 7.89 -27.43 -12.98
N LEU A 312 8.65 -26.34 -13.01
CA LEU A 312 9.43 -25.95 -14.17
C LEU A 312 10.89 -25.67 -13.79
N GLU A 313 11.81 -26.38 -14.44
CA GLU A 313 13.24 -26.18 -14.26
C GLU A 313 13.72 -24.87 -14.89
N ARG A 314 14.56 -24.13 -14.16
CA ARG A 314 15.30 -22.99 -14.69
C ARG A 314 16.51 -23.48 -15.47
N THR A 315 16.34 -23.73 -16.76
CA THR A 315 17.44 -24.18 -17.63
C THR A 315 18.43 -23.04 -17.91
N GLY A 316 19.48 -22.93 -17.09
CA GLY A 316 20.83 -22.57 -17.52
C GLY A 316 21.03 -21.32 -18.39
N LYS A 317 20.36 -20.22 -18.08
CA LYS A 317 20.71 -18.80 -18.31
C LYS A 317 19.54 -18.05 -17.70
N VAL A 318 19.78 -17.03 -16.87
CA VAL A 318 18.71 -16.13 -16.42
C VAL A 318 18.27 -15.29 -17.62
N SER A 319 17.58 -15.94 -18.56
CA SER A 319 16.78 -15.29 -19.57
C SER A 319 15.37 -15.24 -18.98
N ASN A 320 14.76 -14.05 -18.96
CA ASN A 320 13.41 -13.79 -18.45
C ASN A 320 12.30 -14.48 -19.28
N VAL A 321 12.56 -15.69 -19.78
CA VAL A 321 11.66 -16.42 -20.68
C VAL A 321 10.72 -17.26 -19.84
N PHE A 322 9.61 -16.65 -19.47
CA PHE A 322 8.40 -17.40 -19.20
C PHE A 322 7.86 -17.96 -20.54
N PRO A 323 7.25 -19.16 -20.55
CA PRO A 323 6.69 -19.73 -21.78
C PRO A 323 5.70 -18.74 -22.41
N SER A 324 5.87 -18.49 -23.71
CA SER A 324 5.17 -17.47 -24.50
C SER A 324 3.66 -17.72 -24.68
N SER A 325 3.16 -18.88 -24.26
CA SER A 325 1.75 -19.24 -24.29
C SER A 325 1.37 -19.98 -23.01
N ILE A 326 1.04 -19.23 -21.97
CA ILE A 326 0.29 -19.75 -20.83
C ILE A 326 -1.19 -19.60 -21.22
N GLY A 327 -1.90 -20.72 -21.32
CA GLY A 327 -3.36 -20.72 -21.53
C GLY A 327 -4.09 -20.04 -20.36
N ASN A 328 -5.42 -20.10 -20.33
CA ASN A 328 -6.26 -19.52 -19.25
C ASN A 328 -6.07 -20.17 -17.85
N GLU A 329 -4.90 -20.73 -17.56
CA GLU A 329 -4.55 -21.37 -16.28
C GLU A 329 -4.05 -20.31 -15.29
N LYS A 330 -4.47 -20.41 -14.02
CA LYS A 330 -3.97 -19.58 -12.92
C LYS A 330 -2.54 -20.02 -12.58
N ILE A 331 -1.51 -19.22 -12.84
CA ILE A 331 -0.09 -19.62 -12.69
C ILE A 331 0.58 -18.77 -11.62
N LEU A 332 1.14 -19.42 -10.59
CA LEU A 332 1.93 -18.79 -9.53
C LEU A 332 3.39 -19.22 -9.61
N ALA A 333 4.28 -18.36 -10.13
CA ALA A 333 5.71 -18.60 -10.28
C ALA A 333 6.51 -18.35 -8.98
N PHE A 334 7.57 -19.12 -8.71
CA PHE A 334 8.44 -18.90 -7.55
C PHE A 334 9.92 -18.88 -7.96
N PRO A 335 10.70 -17.84 -7.70
CA PRO A 335 12.14 -17.88 -7.90
C PRO A 335 12.86 -18.39 -6.63
N THR A 336 13.78 -19.33 -6.79
CA THR A 336 14.73 -19.81 -5.76
C THR A 336 15.61 -18.71 -5.15
N LYS A 337 15.74 -17.56 -5.80
CA LYS A 337 16.44 -16.35 -5.30
C LYS A 337 15.58 -15.09 -5.38
N GLY A 338 14.27 -15.22 -5.18
CA GLY A 338 13.28 -14.16 -5.44
C GLY A 338 12.57 -13.58 -4.23
N ARG A 339 13.19 -13.63 -3.04
CA ARG A 339 12.60 -13.12 -1.78
C ARG A 339 11.92 -11.76 -2.00
N ASP A 340 12.57 -10.82 -2.68
CA ASP A 340 12.04 -9.47 -2.86
C ASP A 340 10.77 -9.40 -3.74
N ALA A 341 10.65 -10.21 -4.79
CA ALA A 341 9.48 -10.21 -5.67
C ALA A 341 8.25 -10.84 -4.99
N PHE A 342 8.47 -11.91 -4.23
CA PHE A 342 7.40 -12.49 -3.40
C PHE A 342 7.01 -11.57 -2.24
N MET A 343 8.00 -10.99 -1.54
CA MET A 343 7.79 -10.06 -0.43
C MET A 343 7.12 -8.74 -0.83
N ARG A 344 7.18 -8.38 -2.12
CA ARG A 344 6.39 -7.28 -2.70
C ARG A 344 4.94 -7.65 -3.01
N GLY A 345 4.54 -8.92 -2.89
CA GLY A 345 3.18 -9.41 -3.15
C GLY A 345 2.84 -9.56 -4.63
N GLU A 346 3.86 -9.56 -5.51
CA GLU A 346 3.70 -9.59 -6.97
C GLU A 346 3.29 -10.98 -7.48
N LEU A 347 3.82 -12.04 -6.85
CA LEU A 347 3.54 -13.41 -7.25
C LEU A 347 2.16 -13.86 -6.73
N MET A 348 1.88 -13.62 -5.46
CA MET A 348 0.71 -14.19 -4.76
C MET A 348 -0.66 -13.70 -5.29
N GLU A 349 -0.73 -12.57 -5.98
CA GLU A 349 -1.97 -12.10 -6.64
C GLU A 349 -2.29 -12.81 -7.95
N MET A 350 -1.28 -13.35 -8.65
CA MET A 350 -1.47 -14.15 -9.88
C MET A 350 -2.30 -15.41 -9.60
N ALA A 351 -2.29 -15.84 -8.34
CA ALA A 351 -3.01 -16.99 -7.83
C ALA A 351 -4.49 -16.70 -7.53
N ILE A 352 -4.80 -15.54 -6.99
CA ILE A 352 -6.15 -15.23 -6.47
C ILE A 352 -7.07 -14.70 -7.59
N ASN A 353 -6.50 -14.31 -8.74
CA ASN A 353 -7.23 -13.61 -9.79
C ASN A 353 -7.14 -14.31 -11.17
N PRO A 354 -8.25 -14.89 -11.69
CA PRO A 354 -8.26 -15.72 -12.90
C PRO A 354 -7.91 -15.01 -14.22
N ASP A 355 -8.00 -13.67 -14.28
CA ASP A 355 -8.17 -12.98 -15.56
C ASP A 355 -6.89 -12.49 -16.27
N ARG A 356 -5.68 -12.70 -15.72
CA ARG A 356 -4.42 -12.76 -16.51
C ARG A 356 -3.13 -12.81 -15.70
N VAL A 357 -2.25 -13.65 -16.23
CA VAL A 357 -0.80 -13.76 -16.01
C VAL A 357 -0.06 -12.57 -16.64
N VAL A 358 0.85 -11.92 -15.90
CA VAL A 358 1.83 -10.96 -16.45
C VAL A 358 3.19 -11.26 -15.83
N PHE A 359 4.23 -11.40 -16.68
CA PHE A 359 5.62 -11.51 -16.26
C PHE A 359 6.45 -10.32 -16.76
N GLY A 360 7.24 -9.76 -15.86
CA GLY A 360 8.32 -8.82 -16.18
C GLY A 360 9.04 -8.38 -14.90
N THR A 361 10.36 -8.57 -14.84
CA THR A 361 11.22 -7.91 -13.86
C THR A 361 11.58 -6.53 -14.39
N VAL A 362 11.48 -5.51 -13.54
CA VAL A 362 12.13 -4.21 -13.78
C VAL A 362 13.65 -4.45 -13.68
N PRO A 363 14.48 -4.01 -14.65
CA PRO A 363 15.93 -4.06 -14.49
C PRO A 363 16.32 -3.29 -13.23
N GLU A 364 17.22 -3.84 -12.42
CA GLU A 364 18.00 -3.02 -11.50
C GLU A 364 18.69 -1.95 -12.35
N VAL A 365 18.32 -0.69 -12.15
CA VAL A 365 19.23 0.41 -12.49
C VAL A 365 20.34 0.31 -11.46
N VAL A 366 21.33 -0.50 -11.78
CA VAL A 366 22.65 -0.47 -11.16
C VAL A 366 23.20 0.92 -11.45
N SER A 367 23.53 1.65 -10.38
CA SER A 367 24.33 2.89 -10.46
C SER A 367 25.66 2.65 -11.14
#